data_AF-A0ABC9DPP4-F1
#
_entry.id   AF-A0ABC9DPP4-F1
#
_cell.length_a   1.000
_cell.length_b   1.000
_cell.length_c   1.000
_cell.angle_alpha   90.00
_cell.angle_beta   90.00
_cell.angle_gamma   90.00
#
_symmetry.space_group_name_H-M   'P 1'
#
loop_
_entity.id
_entity.type
_entity.pdbx_description
1 polymer ?
#
loop_
_entity_poly.entity_id
_entity_poly.type
_entity_poly.pdbx_seq_one_letter_code
_entity_poly.pdbx_strand_id
1 'polypeptide(L)'
;MVKAEGKKTKGKQVIEIRRIENKERRQVTFSKRKAGVLKKLSELSLLCGAHAAIIIFSKKQEASCLSALESGDEMAGKPSGGGGNVFAMGTPSVDHVLRRFAPLPGDEWLPAPERVDDAAERAAAEWMVKQTEETKARVAAEAARMSAVGAKVFKAVPAGRERFWWEADVEALGEAELPEFARALQRLRDYVRRHADKLQLQPSAAPAGLQA
;
A
#
# COMPACT_ATOMS: atom_id res chain seq x y z
N MET A 1 -2.17 -1.79 44.64
CA MET A 1 -3.02 -2.72 43.85
C MET A 1 -2.97 -2.31 42.40
N VAL A 2 -2.27 -3.07 41.54
CA VAL A 2 -2.22 -2.80 40.09
C VAL A 2 -3.46 -3.42 39.45
N LYS A 3 -4.32 -2.58 38.87
CA LYS A 3 -5.55 -3.00 38.19
C LYS A 3 -5.17 -3.64 36.86
N ALA A 4 -5.45 -4.93 36.68
CA ALA A 4 -5.21 -5.61 35.41
C ALA A 4 -6.09 -5.00 34.31
N GLU A 5 -5.48 -4.37 33.31
CA GLU A 5 -6.20 -3.82 32.15
C GLU A 5 -6.81 -4.98 31.32
N GLY A 6 -8.12 -4.92 31.09
CA GLY A 6 -8.83 -5.89 30.26
C GLY A 6 -8.39 -5.85 28.79
N LYS A 7 -8.63 -6.95 28.05
CA LYS A 7 -8.28 -7.07 26.63
C LYS A 7 -8.98 -5.97 25.81
N LYS A 8 -8.20 -5.17 25.06
CA LYS A 8 -8.69 -4.03 24.24
C LYS A 8 -9.59 -4.45 23.07
N THR A 9 -9.50 -5.69 22.58
CA THR A 9 -10.34 -6.18 21.47
C THR A 9 -10.75 -7.63 21.65
N LYS A 10 -11.84 -8.04 20.98
CA LYS A 10 -12.33 -9.43 20.93
C LYS A 10 -11.42 -10.37 20.12
N GLY A 11 -10.34 -9.89 19.48
CA GLY A 11 -9.45 -10.72 18.67
C GLY A 11 -10.10 -11.27 17.38
N LYS A 12 -9.45 -12.26 16.75
CA LYS A 12 -9.96 -12.92 15.54
C LYS A 12 -11.17 -13.77 15.89
N GLN A 13 -12.32 -13.44 15.29
CA GLN A 13 -13.56 -14.18 15.44
C GLN A 13 -13.79 -15.09 14.24
N VAL A 14 -14.28 -16.30 14.50
CA VAL A 14 -14.72 -17.23 13.44
C VAL A 14 -16.01 -16.67 12.83
N ILE A 15 -16.12 -16.76 11.51
CA ILE A 15 -17.31 -16.35 10.76
C ILE A 15 -17.74 -17.50 9.84
N GLU A 16 -19.03 -17.66 9.63
CA GLU A 16 -19.57 -18.63 8.68
C GLU A 16 -19.08 -18.32 7.25
N ILE A 17 -18.82 -19.36 6.45
CA ILE A 17 -18.48 -19.23 5.03
C ILE A 17 -19.77 -19.03 4.22
N ARG A 18 -20.33 -17.83 4.36
CA ARG A 18 -21.51 -17.35 3.64
C ARG A 18 -21.31 -15.88 3.24
N ARG A 19 -22.19 -15.34 2.40
CA ARG A 19 -22.14 -13.92 2.02
C ARG A 19 -22.29 -13.04 3.26
N ILE A 20 -21.36 -12.09 3.42
CA ILE A 20 -21.45 -11.09 4.49
C ILE A 20 -22.44 -10.01 4.05
N GLU A 21 -23.57 -9.90 4.74
CA GLU A 21 -24.62 -8.94 4.38
C GLU A 21 -24.19 -7.48 4.59
N ASN A 22 -23.56 -7.19 5.73
CA ASN A 22 -23.05 -5.86 6.04
C ASN A 22 -21.94 -5.45 5.03
N LYS A 23 -22.20 -4.39 4.27
CA LYS A 23 -21.35 -3.90 3.17
C LYS A 23 -19.95 -3.47 3.62
N GLU A 24 -19.84 -2.76 4.74
CA GLU A 24 -18.54 -2.29 5.26
C GLU A 24 -17.70 -3.47 5.74
N ARG A 25 -18.30 -4.38 6.51
CA ARG A 25 -17.65 -5.61 6.96
C ARG A 25 -17.23 -6.47 5.77
N ARG A 26 -18.06 -6.56 4.73
CA ARG A 26 -17.75 -7.27 3.49
C ARG A 26 -16.56 -6.62 2.77
N GLN A 27 -16.53 -5.30 2.64
CA GLN A 27 -15.44 -4.58 1.99
C GLN A 27 -14.11 -4.75 2.73
N VAL A 28 -14.11 -4.60 4.06
CA VAL A 28 -12.90 -4.81 4.88
C VAL A 28 -12.43 -6.25 4.80
N THR A 29 -13.35 -7.22 4.86
CA THR A 29 -13.04 -8.65 4.75
C THR A 29 -12.49 -8.98 3.36
N PHE A 30 -13.09 -8.44 2.30
CA PHE A 30 -12.61 -8.58 0.94
C PHE A 30 -11.18 -8.05 0.80
N SER A 31 -10.91 -6.82 1.23
CA SER A 31 -9.56 -6.24 1.14
C SER A 31 -8.52 -7.07 1.89
N LYS A 32 -8.83 -7.52 3.11
CA LYS A 32 -7.92 -8.35 3.92
C LYS A 32 -7.71 -9.75 3.32
N ARG A 33 -8.78 -10.42 2.88
CA ARG A 33 -8.69 -11.76 2.27
C ARG A 33 -8.00 -11.72 0.91
N LYS A 34 -8.31 -10.73 0.07
CA LYS A 34 -7.63 -10.48 -1.21
C LYS A 34 -6.13 -10.34 -0.99
N ALA A 35 -5.71 -9.48 -0.07
CA ALA A 35 -4.29 -9.32 0.26
C ALA A 35 -3.66 -10.63 0.75
N GLY A 36 -4.35 -11.38 1.61
CA GLY A 36 -3.87 -12.67 2.12
C GLY A 36 -3.73 -13.75 1.03
N VAL A 37 -4.72 -13.86 0.13
CA VAL A 37 -4.70 -14.82 -0.99
C VAL A 37 -3.61 -14.48 -1.99
N LEU A 38 -3.46 -13.20 -2.33
CA LEU A 38 -2.34 -12.76 -3.20
C LEU A 38 -1.00 -13.08 -2.55
N LYS A 39 -0.82 -12.78 -1.25
CA LYS A 39 0.41 -13.14 -0.53
C LYS A 39 0.70 -14.65 -0.59
N LYS A 40 -0.34 -15.49 -0.43
CA LYS A 40 -0.20 -16.95 -0.52
C LYS A 40 0.19 -17.43 -1.92
N LEU A 41 -0.34 -16.81 -2.98
CA LEU A 41 0.07 -17.10 -4.35
C LEU A 41 1.55 -16.78 -4.57
N SER A 42 2.01 -15.61 -4.09
CA SER A 42 3.42 -15.22 -4.18
C SER A 42 4.33 -16.17 -3.40
N GLU A 43 3.95 -16.53 -2.17
CA GLU A 43 4.69 -17.52 -1.37
C GLU A 43 4.76 -18.88 -2.08
N LEU A 44 3.65 -19.35 -2.65
CA LEU A 44 3.57 -20.62 -3.35
C LEU A 44 4.40 -20.62 -4.63
N SER A 45 4.38 -19.52 -5.39
CA SER A 45 5.19 -19.39 -6.59
C SER A 45 6.68 -19.34 -6.26
N LEU A 46 7.09 -18.62 -5.22
CA LEU A 46 8.50 -18.56 -4.81
C LEU A 46 9.01 -19.89 -4.24
N LEU A 47 8.26 -20.53 -3.34
CA LEU A 47 8.72 -21.74 -2.66
C LEU A 47 8.73 -22.98 -3.56
N CYS A 48 7.76 -23.07 -4.47
CA CYS A 48 7.61 -24.25 -5.33
C CYS A 48 8.03 -23.98 -6.78
N GLY A 49 8.27 -22.73 -7.17
CA GLY A 49 8.37 -22.29 -8.57
C GLY A 49 7.12 -22.65 -9.39
N ALA A 50 5.95 -22.49 -8.78
CA ALA A 50 4.69 -22.78 -9.44
C ALA A 50 4.26 -21.58 -10.30
N HIS A 51 3.94 -21.85 -11.57
CA HIS A 51 3.30 -20.87 -12.45
C HIS A 51 1.80 -20.85 -12.17
N ALA A 52 1.33 -19.78 -11.52
CA ALA A 52 -0.03 -19.70 -11.03
C ALA A 52 -0.56 -18.27 -11.14
N ALA A 53 -1.86 -18.16 -11.39
CA ALA A 53 -2.56 -16.89 -11.52
C ALA A 53 -3.87 -16.90 -10.73
N ILE A 54 -4.24 -15.72 -10.22
CA ILE A 54 -5.49 -15.46 -9.51
C ILE A 54 -6.15 -14.23 -10.12
N ILE A 55 -7.43 -14.37 -10.48
CA ILE A 55 -8.29 -13.30 -10.98
C ILE A 55 -9.46 -13.15 -10.02
N ILE A 56 -9.69 -11.93 -9.53
CA ILE A 56 -10.71 -11.59 -8.54
C ILE A 56 -11.58 -10.46 -9.09
N PHE A 57 -12.86 -10.76 -9.28
CA PHE A 57 -13.87 -9.78 -9.66
C PHE A 57 -14.54 -9.21 -8.42
N SER A 58 -14.51 -7.88 -8.27
CA SER A 58 -15.23 -7.19 -7.20
C SER A 58 -16.43 -6.45 -7.76
N LYS A 59 -17.62 -6.73 -7.20
CA LYS A 59 -18.84 -5.94 -7.41
C LYS A 59 -18.72 -4.59 -6.71
N LYS A 60 -17.91 -3.67 -7.22
CA LYS A 60 -17.98 -2.26 -6.82
C LYS A 60 -19.20 -1.67 -7.52
N GLN A 61 -20.37 -1.85 -6.89
CA GLN A 61 -21.71 -1.47 -7.37
C GLN A 61 -22.15 -2.13 -8.69
N GLU A 62 -22.87 -3.24 -8.56
CA GLU A 62 -23.76 -3.71 -9.62
C GLU A 62 -24.93 -2.73 -9.78
N ALA A 63 -24.96 -2.06 -10.93
CA ALA A 63 -26.18 -1.73 -11.67
C ALA A 63 -25.80 -1.56 -13.15
N SER A 64 -25.21 -2.56 -13.80
CA SER A 64 -25.17 -2.62 -15.28
C SER A 64 -24.65 -3.92 -15.90
N CYS A 65 -23.90 -4.79 -15.22
CA CYS A 65 -23.17 -5.85 -15.94
C CYS A 65 -23.95 -7.16 -16.27
N LEU A 66 -25.22 -7.30 -15.92
CA LEU A 66 -26.00 -8.52 -16.27
C LEU A 66 -26.75 -8.42 -17.62
N SER A 67 -26.59 -7.35 -18.40
CA SER A 67 -27.30 -7.19 -19.68
C SER A 67 -26.45 -7.43 -20.94
N ALA A 68 -25.20 -7.88 -20.80
CA ALA A 68 -24.25 -7.93 -21.94
C ALA A 68 -23.88 -9.36 -22.40
N LEU A 69 -24.79 -10.33 -22.25
CA LEU A 69 -24.59 -11.71 -22.75
C LEU A 69 -25.60 -12.13 -23.82
N GLU A 70 -26.48 -11.23 -24.29
CA GLU A 70 -27.50 -11.58 -25.30
C GLU A 70 -27.39 -10.79 -26.61
N SER A 71 -26.27 -10.12 -26.89
CA SER A 71 -26.14 -9.39 -28.16
C SER A 71 -24.75 -9.59 -28.75
N GLY A 72 -24.66 -10.58 -29.64
CA GLY A 72 -23.54 -10.68 -30.56
C GLY A 72 -23.65 -9.54 -31.57
N ASP A 73 -22.75 -8.57 -31.48
CA ASP A 73 -22.41 -7.69 -32.59
C ASP A 73 -20.95 -7.26 -32.43
N GLU A 74 -20.13 -7.67 -33.39
CA GLU A 74 -18.82 -7.08 -33.66
C GLU A 74 -19.03 -5.64 -34.12
N MET A 75 -18.58 -4.66 -33.32
CA MET A 75 -18.22 -3.38 -33.91
C MET A 75 -17.16 -2.66 -33.07
N ALA A 76 -16.12 -2.21 -33.77
CA ALA A 76 -15.04 -1.37 -33.29
C ALA A 76 -15.59 -0.11 -32.60
N GLY A 77 -15.67 -0.16 -31.27
CA GLY A 77 -16.05 0.95 -30.41
C GLY A 77 -15.44 0.71 -29.04
N LYS A 78 -14.47 1.54 -28.67
CA LYS A 78 -13.81 1.54 -27.36
C LYS A 78 -14.88 1.55 -26.25
N PRO A 79 -15.00 0.52 -25.38
CA PRO A 79 -15.97 0.56 -24.29
C PRO A 79 -15.44 1.49 -23.19
N SER A 80 -15.73 2.77 -23.36
CA SER A 80 -15.65 3.77 -22.31
C SER A 80 -16.88 3.65 -21.43
N GLY A 81 -16.72 3.05 -20.23
CA GLY A 81 -17.62 3.29 -19.10
C GLY A 81 -18.24 2.05 -18.47
N GLY A 82 -17.88 1.80 -17.20
CA GLY A 82 -18.62 0.88 -16.31
C GLY A 82 -17.82 -0.30 -15.74
N GLY A 83 -16.49 -0.22 -15.66
CA GLY A 83 -15.66 -1.34 -15.20
C GLY A 83 -15.77 -1.59 -13.69
N GLY A 84 -16.35 -2.73 -13.30
CA GLY A 84 -16.07 -3.32 -11.99
C GLY A 84 -14.56 -3.54 -11.81
N ASN A 85 -14.04 -3.35 -10.61
CA ASN A 85 -12.60 -3.51 -10.38
C ASN A 85 -12.21 -5.00 -10.50
N VAL A 86 -11.49 -5.34 -11.57
CA VAL A 86 -10.81 -6.63 -11.74
C VAL A 86 -9.43 -6.53 -11.10
N PHE A 87 -9.09 -7.52 -10.28
CA PHE A 87 -7.74 -7.69 -9.75
C PHE A 87 -7.17 -8.98 -10.31
N ALA A 88 -6.04 -8.90 -11.00
CA ALA A 88 -5.35 -10.07 -11.52
C ALA A 88 -3.89 -10.04 -11.07
N MET A 89 -3.37 -11.21 -10.74
CA MET A 89 -1.94 -11.42 -10.45
C MET A 89 -1.56 -12.80 -10.96
N GLY A 90 -0.47 -12.88 -11.70
CA GLY A 90 0.07 -14.14 -12.22
C GLY A 90 1.58 -14.13 -12.09
N THR A 91 2.15 -15.31 -11.91
CA THR A 91 3.61 -15.51 -11.95
C THR A 91 3.90 -16.53 -13.04
N PRO A 92 4.70 -16.19 -14.07
CA PRO A 92 5.37 -14.90 -14.30
C PRO A 92 4.46 -13.77 -14.81
N SER A 93 3.38 -14.10 -15.52
CA SER A 93 2.30 -13.16 -15.86
C SER A 93 0.96 -13.87 -15.90
N VAL A 94 -0.14 -13.12 -15.88
CA VAL A 94 -1.49 -13.71 -15.97
C VAL A 94 -1.66 -14.39 -17.32
N ASP A 95 -1.30 -13.70 -18.41
CA ASP A 95 -1.38 -14.22 -19.78
C ASP A 95 -0.52 -15.47 -19.99
N HIS A 96 0.70 -15.52 -19.43
CA HIS A 96 1.56 -16.70 -19.51
C HIS A 96 0.89 -17.93 -18.91
N VAL A 97 0.27 -17.75 -17.74
CA VAL A 97 -0.44 -18.84 -17.08
C VAL A 97 -1.70 -19.21 -17.86
N LEU A 98 -2.48 -18.23 -18.36
CA LEU A 98 -3.72 -18.49 -19.10
C LEU A 98 -3.48 -19.20 -20.43
N ARG A 99 -2.44 -18.82 -21.18
CA ARG A 99 -2.05 -19.45 -22.45
C ARG A 99 -1.76 -20.95 -22.33
N ARG A 100 -1.44 -21.43 -21.13
CA ARG A 100 -1.28 -22.86 -20.85
C ARG A 100 -2.61 -23.62 -20.86
N PHE A 101 -3.73 -22.95 -20.61
CA PHE A 101 -5.05 -23.57 -20.50
C PHE A 101 -5.92 -23.34 -21.73
N ALA A 102 -5.80 -22.18 -22.39
CA ALA A 102 -6.50 -21.88 -23.63
C ALA A 102 -5.74 -20.82 -24.46
N PRO A 103 -5.83 -20.87 -25.80
CA PRO A 103 -5.40 -19.75 -26.65
C PRO A 103 -6.18 -18.49 -26.27
N LEU A 104 -5.49 -17.35 -26.13
CA LEU A 104 -6.16 -16.07 -25.88
C LEU A 104 -6.53 -15.39 -27.21
N PRO A 105 -7.62 -14.59 -27.26
CA PRO A 105 -7.94 -13.80 -28.43
C PRO A 105 -6.77 -12.90 -28.83
N GLY A 106 -6.34 -12.98 -30.09
CA GLY A 106 -5.16 -12.25 -30.60
C GLY A 106 -3.85 -13.05 -30.59
N ASP A 107 -3.84 -14.28 -30.06
CA ASP A 107 -2.67 -15.17 -30.10
C ASP A 107 -2.50 -15.94 -31.44
N GLU A 108 -3.31 -15.65 -32.47
CA GLU A 108 -3.38 -16.39 -33.74
C GLU A 108 -2.03 -16.50 -34.48
N TRP A 109 -1.10 -15.57 -34.22
CA TRP A 109 0.21 -15.51 -34.87
C TRP A 109 1.38 -15.65 -33.89
N LEU A 110 1.11 -15.88 -32.60
CA LEU A 110 2.18 -16.05 -31.62
C LEU A 110 2.74 -17.47 -31.69
N PRO A 111 4.07 -17.64 -31.68
CA PRO A 111 4.67 -18.95 -31.58
C PRO A 111 4.19 -19.63 -30.28
N ALA A 112 4.05 -20.96 -30.32
CA ALA A 112 3.71 -21.74 -29.14
C ALA A 112 4.63 -21.35 -27.97
N PRO A 113 4.11 -21.17 -26.74
CA PRO A 113 4.92 -20.69 -25.63
C PRO A 113 6.18 -21.53 -25.48
N GLU A 114 7.34 -20.94 -25.71
CA GLU A 114 8.61 -21.61 -25.43
C GLU A 114 8.64 -21.97 -23.94
N ARG A 115 9.07 -23.20 -23.63
CA ARG A 115 9.40 -23.57 -22.26
C ARG A 115 10.62 -22.74 -21.87
N VAL A 116 10.37 -21.58 -21.27
CA VAL A 116 11.42 -20.80 -20.58
C VAL A 116 12.04 -21.72 -19.52
N ASP A 117 13.37 -21.73 -19.41
CA ASP A 117 14.06 -22.55 -18.42
C ASP A 117 13.63 -22.13 -17.01
N ASP A 118 12.72 -22.89 -16.40
CA ASP A 118 12.12 -22.65 -15.07
C ASP A 118 13.18 -22.46 -13.94
N ALA A 119 14.44 -22.86 -14.19
CA ALA A 119 15.56 -22.69 -13.27
C ALA A 119 16.18 -21.29 -13.32
N ALA A 120 16.35 -20.71 -14.52
CA ALA A 120 16.91 -19.37 -14.69
C ALA A 120 15.94 -18.31 -14.14
N GLU A 121 14.64 -18.50 -14.40
CA GLU A 121 13.59 -17.62 -13.91
C GLU A 121 13.44 -17.69 -12.37
N ARG A 122 13.58 -18.90 -11.78
CA ARG A 122 13.70 -19.06 -10.32
C ARG A 122 14.89 -18.31 -9.75
N ALA A 123 16.07 -18.46 -10.33
CA ALA A 123 17.28 -17.80 -9.84
C ALA A 123 17.15 -16.26 -9.87
N ALA A 124 16.55 -15.72 -10.94
CA ALA A 124 16.26 -14.28 -11.04
C ALA A 124 15.26 -13.81 -9.97
N ALA A 125 14.19 -14.59 -9.71
CA ALA A 125 13.20 -14.29 -8.68
C ALA A 125 13.80 -14.34 -7.26
N GLU A 126 14.60 -15.37 -6.95
CA GLU A 126 15.30 -15.51 -5.67
C GLU A 126 16.27 -14.36 -5.43
N TRP A 127 17.02 -13.95 -6.47
CA TRP A 127 17.90 -12.79 -6.40
C TRP A 127 17.13 -11.51 -6.08
N MET A 128 16.02 -11.25 -6.78
CA MET A 128 15.18 -10.08 -6.51
C MET A 128 14.64 -10.11 -5.07
N VAL A 129 14.14 -11.26 -4.59
CA VAL A 129 13.65 -11.42 -3.22
C VAL A 129 14.75 -11.09 -2.21
N LYS A 130 15.96 -11.61 -2.41
CA LYS A 130 17.11 -11.31 -1.56
C LYS A 130 17.41 -9.81 -1.51
N GLN A 131 17.43 -9.14 -2.66
CA GLN A 131 17.62 -7.68 -2.72
C GLN A 131 16.51 -6.92 -1.99
N THR A 132 15.25 -7.35 -2.10
CA THR A 132 14.14 -6.72 -1.37
C THR A 132 14.23 -6.90 0.14
N GLU A 133 14.65 -8.07 0.63
CA GLU A 133 14.81 -8.30 2.06
C GLU A 133 16.04 -7.55 2.61
N GLU A 134 17.14 -7.47 1.87
CA GLU A 134 18.30 -6.65 2.21
C GLU A 134 17.95 -5.16 2.32
N THR A 135 17.24 -4.62 1.32
CA THR A 135 16.82 -3.21 1.35
C THR A 135 15.83 -2.93 2.48
N LYS A 136 14.87 -3.82 2.72
CA LYS A 136 13.93 -3.72 3.84
C LYS A 136 14.64 -3.78 5.19
N ALA A 137 15.64 -4.64 5.35
CA ALA A 137 16.46 -4.71 6.56
C ALA A 137 17.23 -3.40 6.78
N ARG A 138 17.82 -2.83 5.72
CA ARG A 138 18.49 -1.51 5.79
C ARG A 138 17.52 -0.40 6.22
N VAL A 139 16.32 -0.36 5.65
CA VAL A 139 15.29 0.63 6.03
C VAL A 139 14.83 0.42 7.47
N ALA A 140 14.64 -0.82 7.92
CA ALA A 140 14.25 -1.10 9.30
C ALA A 140 15.35 -0.69 10.30
N ALA A 141 16.62 -0.96 9.98
CA ALA A 141 17.75 -0.52 10.80
C ALA A 141 17.86 1.01 10.86
N GLU A 142 17.66 1.69 9.73
CA GLU A 142 17.66 3.16 9.66
C GLU A 142 16.50 3.76 10.46
N ALA A 143 15.29 3.19 10.34
CA ALA A 143 14.12 3.59 11.12
C ALA A 143 14.35 3.40 12.64
N ALA A 144 14.98 2.29 13.03
CA ALA A 144 15.34 2.04 14.43
C ALA A 144 16.36 3.07 14.94
N ARG A 145 17.39 3.39 14.13
CA ARG A 145 18.37 4.44 14.42
C ARG A 145 17.68 5.80 14.61
N MET A 146 16.80 6.19 13.69
CA MET A 146 16.07 7.45 13.74
C MET A 146 15.13 7.53 14.93
N SER A 147 14.47 6.42 15.30
CA SER A 147 13.64 6.34 16.49
C SER A 147 14.46 6.54 17.77
N ALA A 148 15.65 5.91 17.86
CA ALA A 148 16.54 6.08 19.01
C ALA A 148 17.07 7.52 19.14
N VAL A 149 17.45 8.14 18.02
CA VAL A 149 17.84 9.56 17.98
C VAL A 149 16.69 10.44 18.45
N GLY A 150 15.48 10.23 17.93
CA GLY A 150 14.29 10.98 18.37
C GLY A 150 14.01 10.83 19.86
N ALA A 151 14.15 9.63 20.41
CA ALA A 151 13.97 9.40 21.85
C ALA A 151 15.00 10.16 22.70
N LYS A 152 16.25 10.28 22.24
CA LYS A 152 17.28 11.07 22.92
C LYS A 152 17.01 12.57 22.83
N VAL A 153 16.60 13.08 21.67
CA VAL A 153 16.18 14.48 21.48
C VAL A 153 15.04 14.83 22.44
N PHE A 154 14.03 13.97 22.55
CA PHE A 154 12.91 14.17 23.48
C PHE A 154 13.36 14.18 24.95
N LYS A 155 14.33 13.33 25.33
CA LYS A 155 14.89 13.32 26.69
C LYS A 155 15.75 14.54 27.01
N ALA A 156 16.33 15.17 25.99
CA ALA A 156 17.10 16.41 26.14
C ALA A 156 16.20 17.65 26.33
N VAL A 157 14.86 17.52 26.23
CA VAL A 157 13.95 18.63 26.52
C VAL A 157 13.89 18.88 28.04
N PRO A 158 14.15 20.11 28.53
CA PRO A 158 14.10 20.42 29.95
C PRO A 158 12.73 20.15 30.57
N ALA A 159 12.72 19.68 31.82
CA ALA A 159 11.49 19.48 32.58
C ALA A 159 10.67 20.78 32.65
N GLY A 160 9.39 20.71 32.26
CA GLY A 160 8.51 21.88 32.16
C GLY A 160 8.44 22.54 30.77
N ARG A 161 9.26 22.11 29.80
CA ARG A 161 9.25 22.54 28.39
C ARG A 161 8.90 21.43 27.39
N GLU A 162 8.34 20.34 27.89
CA GLU A 162 8.02 19.10 27.15
C GLU A 162 6.99 19.27 26.01
N ARG A 163 6.47 20.47 25.79
CA ARG A 163 5.45 20.75 24.78
C ARG A 163 5.99 20.63 23.36
N PHE A 164 7.27 20.95 23.15
CA PHE A 164 7.85 20.99 21.82
C PHE A 164 9.23 20.31 21.78
N TRP A 165 9.39 19.37 20.86
CA TRP A 165 10.63 18.60 20.71
C TRP A 165 11.84 19.45 20.29
N TRP A 166 11.61 20.61 19.65
CA TRP A 166 12.67 21.53 19.23
C TRP A 166 13.23 22.39 20.38
N GLU A 167 12.65 22.30 21.58
CA GLU A 167 13.19 22.93 22.79
C GLU A 167 14.23 22.04 23.50
N ALA A 168 14.72 21.01 22.82
CA ALA A 168 15.80 20.15 23.31
C ALA A 168 17.07 20.95 23.61
N ASP A 169 17.73 20.64 24.73
CA ASP A 169 19.03 21.20 25.09
C ASP A 169 20.11 20.69 24.13
N VAL A 170 20.71 21.63 23.39
CA VAL A 170 21.71 21.36 22.35
C VAL A 170 23.02 20.83 22.96
N GLU A 171 23.36 21.26 24.18
CA GLU A 171 24.57 20.81 24.88
C GLU A 171 24.44 19.36 25.38
N ALA A 172 23.19 18.87 25.53
CA ALA A 172 22.89 17.50 25.93
C ALA A 172 22.81 16.52 24.74
N LEU A 173 22.95 16.99 23.49
CA LEU A 173 22.87 16.20 22.27
C LEU A 173 24.28 15.77 21.80
N GLY A 174 24.43 14.51 21.44
CA GLY A 174 25.70 13.95 20.98
C GLY A 174 25.91 14.07 19.45
N GLU A 175 27.07 13.58 19.00
CA GLU A 175 27.50 13.63 17.58
C GLU A 175 26.52 12.96 16.60
N ALA A 176 25.78 11.93 17.05
CA ALA A 176 24.82 11.23 16.20
C ALA A 176 23.46 11.94 16.12
N GLU A 177 23.11 12.71 17.15
CA GLU A 177 21.81 13.34 17.30
C GLU A 177 21.78 14.75 16.71
N LEU A 178 22.89 15.50 16.83
CA LEU A 178 23.00 16.89 16.34
C LEU A 178 22.69 17.03 14.83
N PRO A 179 23.25 16.22 13.91
CA PRO A 179 22.96 16.34 12.49
C PRO A 179 21.49 16.06 12.16
N GLU A 180 20.88 15.10 12.85
CA GLU A 180 19.47 14.73 12.63
C GLU A 180 18.51 15.77 13.24
N PHE A 181 18.86 16.34 14.39
CA PHE A 181 18.15 17.46 15.00
C PHE A 181 18.16 18.69 14.08
N ALA A 182 19.33 19.05 13.53
CA ALA A 182 19.45 20.14 12.57
C ALA A 182 18.61 19.91 11.30
N ARG A 183 18.63 18.70 10.73
CA ARG A 183 17.78 18.33 9.59
C ARG A 183 16.29 18.42 9.93
N ALA A 184 15.90 18.02 11.14
CA ALA A 184 14.52 18.14 11.60
C ALA A 184 14.09 19.61 11.72
N LEU A 185 14.94 20.49 12.28
CA LEU A 185 14.68 21.93 12.35
C LEU A 185 14.58 22.56 10.96
N GLN A 186 15.42 22.17 10.00
CA GLN A 186 15.32 22.61 8.62
C GLN A 186 13.99 22.21 8.00
N ARG A 187 13.56 20.95 8.17
CA ARG A 187 12.25 20.47 7.70
C ARG A 187 11.10 21.28 8.31
N LEU A 188 11.17 21.60 9.60
CA LEU A 188 10.19 22.43 10.29
C LEU A 188 10.16 23.85 9.71
N ARG A 189 11.33 24.48 9.53
CA ARG A 189 11.44 25.81 8.91
C ARG A 189 10.82 25.83 7.51
N ASP A 190 11.14 24.84 6.68
CA ASP A 190 10.65 24.77 5.30
C ASP A 190 9.14 24.46 5.26
N TYR A 191 8.61 23.73 6.25
CA TYR A 191 7.18 23.54 6.43
C TYR A 191 6.47 24.84 6.83
N VAL A 192 6.99 25.55 7.83
CA VAL A 192 6.44 26.84 8.30
C VAL A 192 6.47 27.87 7.18
N ARG A 193 7.56 27.96 6.42
CA ARG A 193 7.68 28.88 5.28
C ARG A 193 6.60 28.62 4.23
N ARG A 194 6.45 27.36 3.79
CA ARG A 194 5.38 26.99 2.84
C ARG A 194 3.99 27.32 3.35
N HIS A 195 3.76 27.18 4.66
CA HIS A 195 2.48 27.52 5.26
C HIS A 195 2.25 29.04 5.30
N ALA A 196 3.27 29.83 5.64
CA ALA A 196 3.21 31.28 5.62
C ALA A 196 2.92 31.82 4.21
N ASP A 197 3.62 31.30 3.19
CA ASP A 197 3.39 31.66 1.79
C ASP A 197 1.94 31.34 1.36
N LYS A 198 1.42 30.19 1.78
CA LYS A 198 0.03 29.79 1.51
C LYS A 198 -1.00 30.72 2.16
N LEU A 199 -0.72 31.26 3.35
CA LEU A 199 -1.60 32.21 4.03
C LEU A 199 -1.53 33.61 3.39
N GLN A 200 -0.37 34.01 2.86
CA GLN A 200 -0.22 35.29 2.14
C GLN A 200 -0.88 35.29 0.75
N LEU A 201 -1.05 34.13 0.13
CA LEU A 201 -1.75 33.96 -1.14
C LEU A 201 -3.28 33.84 -0.99
N GLN A 202 -3.82 33.81 0.23
CA GLN A 202 -5.26 33.91 0.45
C GLN A 202 -5.68 35.37 0.21
N PRO A 203 -6.59 35.65 -0.75
CA PRO A 203 -7.09 37.01 -0.94
C PRO A 203 -7.76 37.46 0.37
N SER A 204 -7.36 38.63 0.88
CA SER A 204 -8.01 39.29 2.01
C SER A 204 -9.50 39.43 1.70
N ALA A 205 -10.33 38.63 2.35
CA ALA A 205 -11.78 38.84 2.33
C ALA A 205 -12.05 40.15 3.09
N ALA A 206 -12.06 41.27 2.35
CA ALA A 206 -12.50 42.54 2.87
C ALA A 206 -13.94 42.40 3.39
N PRO A 207 -14.26 42.90 4.60
CA PRO A 207 -15.63 42.83 5.10
C PRO A 207 -16.53 43.65 4.17
N ALA A 208 -17.57 43.00 3.64
CA ALA A 208 -18.59 43.64 2.82
C ALA A 208 -19.21 44.80 3.61
N GLY A 209 -18.86 46.03 3.21
CA GLY A 209 -19.41 47.24 3.75
C GLY A 209 -20.92 47.31 3.48
N LEU A 210 -21.66 47.49 4.58
CA LEU A 210 -22.92 48.20 4.73
C LEU A 210 -23.49 48.78 3.41
N GLN A 211 -24.59 48.20 2.91
CA GLN A 211 -25.46 48.86 1.96
C GLN A 211 -26.43 49.77 2.70
N ALA A 212 -26.62 50.97 2.15
CA ALA A 212 -27.41 52.08 2.67
C ALA A 212 -28.92 51.82 2.69
#